data_AF-A0A671SMA7-F1
#
_entry.id   AF-A0A671SMA7-F1
#
_cell.length_a   1.000
_cell.length_b   1.000
_cell.length_c   1.000
_cell.angle_alpha   90.00
_cell.angle_beta   90.00
_cell.angle_gamma   90.00
#
_symmetry.space_group_name_H-M   'P 1'
#
loop_
_entity.id
_entity.type
_entity.pdbx_description
1 polymer ?
#
loop_
_entity_poly.entity_id
_entity_poly.type
_entity_poly.pdbx_seq_one_letter_code
_entity_poly.pdbx_strand_id
1 'polypeptide(L)'
;MHFYMRNVFVSYQSPLLCCKQVQNIVEQLTAGIRYFDLRIAHKQYDSSNELYFTHVIYTHAMVVETLQTVASWLESHPKEIIILACRHFEGLNYKMHEEFIYSLKKIFSSKLCPRDV
;
A
#
# COMPACT_ATOMS: atom_id res chain seq x y z
N MET A 1 3.87 -11.40 -1.58
CA MET A 1 3.79 -11.25 -3.05
C MET A 1 4.12 -9.80 -3.39
N HIS A 2 5.15 -9.53 -4.21
CA HIS A 2 5.50 -8.16 -4.56
C HIS A 2 4.76 -7.70 -5.82
N PHE A 3 4.21 -6.49 -5.77
CA PHE A 3 3.68 -5.77 -6.92
C PHE A 3 4.70 -4.69 -7.31
N TYR A 4 5.08 -4.67 -8.58
CA TYR A 4 6.02 -3.71 -9.13
C TYR A 4 5.26 -2.76 -10.07
N MET A 5 5.42 -1.45 -9.86
CA MET A 5 5.08 -0.41 -10.85
C MET A 5 6.41 0.14 -11.41
N ARG A 6 6.38 0.67 -12.63
CA ARG A 6 7.50 0.53 -13.60
C ARG A 6 8.82 1.16 -13.14
N ASN A 7 9.91 0.45 -13.43
CA ASN A 7 11.30 0.89 -13.38
C ASN A 7 11.86 1.20 -11.98
N VAL A 8 12.97 0.51 -11.68
CA VAL A 8 13.61 0.46 -10.36
C VAL A 8 14.69 1.53 -10.25
N PHE A 9 14.64 2.34 -9.19
CA PHE A 9 15.82 2.94 -8.57
C PHE A 9 15.65 2.91 -7.06
N VAL A 10 16.53 2.18 -6.36
CA VAL A 10 16.61 2.18 -4.90
C VAL A 10 17.80 3.06 -4.50
N SER A 11 17.52 4.29 -4.06
CA SER A 11 18.52 5.11 -3.37
C SER A 11 18.28 5.00 -1.87
N TYR A 12 19.29 4.54 -1.13
CA TYR A 12 19.27 4.58 0.34
C TYR A 12 19.60 6.00 0.81
N GLN A 13 18.59 6.75 1.24
CA GLN A 13 18.78 8.01 1.96
C GLN A 13 18.36 7.85 3.44
N SER A 14 19.27 8.22 4.33
CA SER A 14 19.40 7.96 5.78
C SER A 14 18.16 7.98 6.71
N PRO A 15 18.23 7.29 7.88
CA PRO A 15 17.12 7.10 8.79
C PRO A 15 16.94 8.27 9.80
N LEU A 16 16.26 9.34 9.41
CA LEU A 16 15.95 10.47 10.30
C LEU A 16 14.47 10.93 10.23
N LEU A 17 13.52 10.01 10.44
CA LEU A 17 12.11 10.34 10.75
C LEU A 17 11.43 9.25 11.60
N CYS A 18 12.17 8.66 12.55
CA CYS A 18 11.67 7.64 13.48
C CYS A 18 10.59 8.15 14.48
N CYS A 19 10.32 9.46 14.51
CA CYS A 19 9.49 10.10 15.51
C CYS A 19 8.38 10.95 14.86
N LYS A 20 7.14 10.43 14.89
CA LYS A 20 5.88 11.09 14.50
C LYS A 20 5.67 11.37 13.00
N GLN A 21 5.12 10.39 12.28
CA GLN A 21 4.36 10.64 11.05
C GLN A 21 2.89 10.24 11.24
N VAL A 22 2.11 11.14 11.85
CA VAL A 22 0.66 11.24 11.59
C VAL A 22 0.48 12.06 10.31
N GLN A 23 1.17 11.65 9.25
CA GLN A 23 1.14 12.30 7.94
C GLN A 23 0.35 11.40 7.01
N ASN A 24 -0.68 11.97 6.39
CA ASN A 24 -1.49 11.30 5.38
C ASN A 24 -0.58 10.70 4.29
N ILE A 25 -0.95 9.56 3.70
CA ILE A 25 -0.17 8.95 2.61
C ILE A 25 0.09 9.94 1.46
N VAL A 26 -0.83 10.88 1.20
CA VAL A 26 -0.66 11.99 0.26
C VAL A 26 0.48 12.95 0.65
N GLU A 27 0.65 13.25 1.93
CA GLU A 27 1.74 14.11 2.41
C GLU A 27 3.09 13.41 2.27
N GLN A 28 3.14 12.11 2.56
CA GLN A 28 4.35 11.28 2.36
C GLN A 28 4.74 11.24 0.88
N LEU A 29 3.76 11.09 -0.02
CA LEU A 29 3.98 11.19 -1.47
C LEU A 29 4.44 12.59 -1.88
N THR A 30 3.84 13.65 -1.34
CA THR A 30 4.26 15.04 -1.61
C THR A 30 5.68 15.32 -1.09
N ALA A 31 6.09 14.69 0.02
CA ALA A 31 7.43 14.77 0.59
C ALA A 31 8.49 13.89 -0.14
N GLY A 32 8.12 13.23 -1.24
CA GLY A 32 9.05 12.46 -2.07
C GLY A 32 9.19 10.97 -1.69
N ILE A 33 8.40 10.45 -0.74
CA ILE A 33 8.42 9.02 -0.40
C ILE A 33 7.76 8.23 -1.55
N ARG A 34 8.45 7.20 -2.06
CA ARG A 34 7.99 6.35 -3.17
C ARG A 34 7.97 4.85 -2.83
N TYR A 35 8.44 4.45 -1.66
CA TYR A 35 8.42 3.07 -1.19
C TYR A 35 7.60 2.97 0.09
N PHE A 36 6.58 2.10 0.09
CA PHE A 36 5.73 1.86 1.26
C PHE A 36 5.73 0.36 1.61
N ASP A 37 6.18 0.03 2.82
CA ASP A 37 6.03 -1.31 3.41
C ASP A 37 4.64 -1.40 4.07
N LEU A 38 3.72 -2.11 3.40
CA LEU A 38 2.32 -2.23 3.80
C LEU A 38 2.11 -3.57 4.49
N ARG A 39 2.09 -3.58 5.81
CA ARG A 39 1.84 -4.79 6.61
C ARG A 39 0.35 -4.89 6.92
N ILE A 40 -0.32 -6.00 6.58
CA ILE A 40 -1.80 -6.05 6.46
C ILE A 40 -2.41 -7.15 7.33
N ALA A 41 -3.42 -6.83 8.14
CA ALA A 41 -4.19 -7.83 8.90
C ALA A 41 -5.70 -7.71 8.74
N HIS A 42 -6.35 -8.82 9.09
CA HIS A 42 -7.75 -8.85 9.51
C HIS A 42 -7.82 -8.85 11.04
N LYS A 43 -8.80 -8.16 11.62
CA LYS A 43 -9.01 -8.16 13.07
C LYS A 43 -9.72 -9.45 13.49
N GLN A 44 -9.16 -10.14 14.47
CA GLN A 44 -9.83 -11.29 15.09
C GLN A 44 -11.18 -10.84 15.66
N TYR A 45 -12.23 -11.64 15.43
CA TYR A 45 -13.63 -11.37 15.81
C TYR A 45 -14.33 -10.22 15.06
N ASP A 46 -13.71 -9.64 14.04
CA ASP A 46 -14.39 -8.72 13.14
C ASP A 46 -15.24 -9.50 12.13
N SER A 47 -16.55 -9.23 12.09
CA SER A 47 -17.48 -9.87 11.16
C SER A 47 -17.46 -9.23 9.77
N SER A 48 -16.76 -8.11 9.60
CA SER A 48 -16.47 -7.53 8.29
C SER A 48 -15.26 -8.20 7.64
N ASN A 49 -15.19 -8.18 6.31
CA ASN A 49 -14.00 -8.61 5.56
C ASN A 49 -12.94 -7.48 5.46
N GLU A 50 -12.97 -6.48 6.34
CA GLU A 50 -12.12 -5.30 6.23
C GLU A 50 -10.65 -5.58 6.58
N LEU A 51 -9.75 -4.92 5.85
CA LEU A 51 -8.31 -5.07 6.02
C LEU A 51 -7.70 -3.78 6.58
N TYR A 52 -6.81 -3.96 7.54
CA TYR A 52 -6.15 -2.91 8.33
C TYR A 52 -4.62 -3.07 8.29
N PHE A 53 -3.86 -2.05 8.72
CA PHE A 53 -2.40 -2.13 8.78
C PHE A 53 -1.88 -2.57 10.17
N THR A 54 -0.80 -3.35 10.23
CA THR A 54 -0.29 -4.00 11.46
C THR A 54 0.87 -3.29 12.18
N HIS A 55 0.90 -1.96 12.30
CA HIS A 55 1.97 -1.34 13.12
C HIS A 55 1.63 -0.04 13.87
N VAL A 56 1.76 -0.12 15.20
CA VAL A 56 1.88 0.94 16.25
C VAL A 56 0.76 1.97 16.37
N ILE A 57 0.02 2.27 15.31
CA ILE A 57 -1.27 2.94 15.39
C ILE A 57 -2.24 2.04 14.65
N TYR A 58 -3.30 1.57 15.33
CA TYR A 58 -4.50 1.10 14.65
C TYR A 58 -5.14 2.32 13.99
N THR A 59 -4.60 2.74 12.84
CA THR A 59 -5.26 3.75 12.01
C THR A 59 -6.59 3.16 11.57
N HIS A 60 -7.67 3.91 11.75
CA HIS A 60 -8.98 3.54 11.19
C HIS A 60 -8.98 3.50 9.64
N ALA A 61 -7.90 3.94 9.00
CA ALA A 61 -7.69 3.86 7.56
C ALA A 61 -7.78 2.40 7.08
N MET A 62 -8.79 2.12 6.26
CA MET A 62 -8.92 0.83 5.61
C MET A 62 -7.83 0.72 4.53
N VAL A 63 -7.28 -0.49 4.37
CA VAL A 63 -6.24 -0.77 3.36
C VAL A 63 -6.74 -0.38 1.96
N VAL A 64 -8.01 -0.66 1.65
CA VAL A 64 -8.63 -0.35 0.34
C VAL A 64 -8.71 1.15 0.09
N GLU A 65 -9.17 1.95 1.06
CA GLU A 65 -9.24 3.42 0.95
C GLU A 65 -7.86 4.06 0.77
N THR A 66 -6.86 3.53 1.47
CA THR A 66 -5.47 3.96 1.37
C THR A 66 -4.92 3.72 -0.04
N LEU A 67 -5.20 2.53 -0.61
CA LEU A 67 -4.79 2.19 -1.98
C LEU A 67 -5.54 3.03 -3.04
N GLN A 68 -6.83 3.33 -2.83
CA GLN A 68 -7.59 4.25 -3.67
C GLN A 68 -7.00 5.66 -3.63
N THR A 69 -6.59 6.15 -2.45
CA THR A 69 -5.95 7.46 -2.28
C THR A 69 -4.62 7.53 -3.05
N VAL A 70 -3.81 6.48 -3.01
CA VAL A 70 -2.58 6.36 -3.82
C VAL A 70 -2.90 6.36 -5.31
N ALA A 71 -3.93 5.62 -5.76
CA ALA A 71 -4.32 5.58 -7.16
C ALA A 71 -4.77 6.96 -7.67
N SER A 72 -5.58 7.69 -6.91
CA SER A 72 -6.01 9.06 -7.22
C SER A 72 -4.84 10.05 -7.25
N TRP A 73 -3.85 9.89 -6.37
CA TRP A 73 -2.63 10.70 -6.40
C TRP A 73 -1.81 10.43 -7.67
N LEU A 74 -1.70 9.16 -8.10
CA LEU A 74 -1.01 8.81 -9.35
C LEU A 74 -1.69 9.39 -10.61
N GLU A 75 -3.02 9.57 -10.64
CA GLU A 75 -3.70 10.22 -11.77
C GLU A 75 -3.25 11.68 -11.96
N SER A 76 -2.98 12.39 -10.86
CA SER A 76 -2.46 13.77 -10.90
C SER A 76 -0.95 13.86 -11.12
N HIS A 77 -0.24 12.73 -11.03
CA HIS A 77 1.22 12.64 -11.14
C HIS A 77 1.66 11.53 -12.12
N PRO A 78 1.32 11.61 -13.42
CA PRO A 78 1.49 10.51 -14.38
C PRO A 78 2.95 10.13 -14.71
N LYS A 79 3.94 10.85 -14.16
CA LYS A 79 5.38 10.53 -14.28
C LYS A 79 5.94 9.81 -13.04
N GLU A 80 5.16 9.70 -11.99
CA GLU A 80 5.59 9.15 -10.70
C GLU A 80 5.42 7.64 -10.62
N ILE A 81 6.31 7.00 -9.86
CA ILE A 81 6.39 5.55 -9.69
C ILE A 81 6.40 5.25 -8.20
N ILE A 82 5.50 4.37 -7.75
CA ILE A 82 5.37 3.98 -6.34
C ILE A 82 5.53 2.47 -6.21
N ILE A 83 6.30 2.04 -5.21
CA ILE A 83 6.50 0.63 -4.86
C ILE A 83 5.71 0.34 -3.59
N LEU A 84 4.74 -0.58 -3.69
CA LEU A 84 3.88 -1.01 -2.58
C LEU A 84 4.23 -2.45 -2.18
N ALA A 85 4.99 -2.60 -1.08
CA ALA A 85 5.41 -3.91 -0.57
C ALA A 85 4.40 -4.45 0.44
N CYS A 86 3.41 -5.21 -0.04
CA CYS A 86 2.39 -5.85 0.82
C CYS A 86 2.96 -7.09 1.54
N ARG A 87 2.92 -7.11 2.88
CA ARG A 87 3.54 -8.12 3.76
C ARG A 87 2.67 -8.47 4.98
N HIS A 88 3.11 -9.47 5.75
CA HIS A 88 2.58 -9.87 7.06
C HIS A 88 1.04 -9.98 7.08
N PHE A 89 0.50 -10.81 6.18
CA PHE A 89 -0.95 -11.06 6.02
C PHE A 89 -1.56 -11.82 7.21
N GLU A 90 -1.60 -11.19 8.38
CA GLU A 90 -2.00 -11.79 9.65
C GLU A 90 -3.53 -11.87 9.77
N GLY A 91 -4.05 -13.05 10.14
CA GLY A 91 -5.50 -13.28 10.28
C GLY A 91 -6.29 -13.41 8.97
N LEU A 92 -5.68 -13.16 7.80
CA LEU A 92 -6.36 -13.33 6.50
C LEU A 92 -6.55 -14.82 6.18
N ASN A 93 -7.78 -15.20 5.85
CA ASN A 93 -8.05 -16.48 5.19
C ASN A 93 -7.81 -16.39 3.66
N TYR A 94 -7.79 -17.55 2.99
CA TYR A 94 -7.53 -17.64 1.54
C TYR A 94 -8.44 -16.72 0.70
N LYS A 95 -9.75 -16.73 0.97
CA LYS A 95 -10.73 -15.92 0.24
C LYS A 95 -10.48 -14.42 0.40
N MET A 96 -10.18 -13.97 1.62
CA MET A 96 -9.85 -12.55 1.89
C MET A 96 -8.57 -12.11 1.17
N HIS A 97 -7.57 -13.00 1.10
CA HIS A 97 -6.34 -12.73 0.35
C HIS A 97 -6.58 -12.66 -1.17
N GLU A 98 -7.48 -13.49 -1.72
CA GLU A 98 -7.91 -13.35 -3.13
C GLU A 98 -8.72 -12.06 -3.37
N GLU A 99 -9.68 -11.73 -2.50
CA GLU A 99 -10.46 -10.47 -2.56
C GLU A 99 -9.55 -9.23 -2.48
N PHE A 100 -8.49 -9.29 -1.66
CA PHE A 100 -7.45 -8.26 -1.60
C PHE A 100 -6.68 -8.12 -2.92
N ILE A 101 -6.21 -9.23 -3.50
CA ILE A 101 -5.49 -9.23 -4.78
C ILE A 101 -6.39 -8.73 -5.92
N TYR A 102 -7.66 -9.12 -5.93
CA TYR A 102 -8.65 -8.64 -6.88
C TYR A 102 -8.86 -7.12 -6.73
N SER A 103 -8.96 -6.63 -5.49
CA SER A 103 -9.09 -5.20 -5.19
C SER A 103 -7.87 -4.40 -5.67
N LEU A 104 -6.65 -4.88 -5.43
CA LEU A 104 -5.42 -4.27 -5.96
C LEU A 104 -5.43 -4.20 -7.50
N LYS A 105 -5.79 -5.30 -8.17
CA LYS A 105 -5.91 -5.34 -9.63
C LYS A 105 -6.96 -4.37 -10.16
N LYS A 106 -8.10 -4.25 -9.48
CA LYS A 106 -9.19 -3.34 -9.86
C LYS A 106 -8.83 -1.87 -9.66
N ILE A 107 -8.20 -1.52 -8.54
CA ILE A 107 -7.83 -0.15 -8.18
C ILE A 107 -6.75 0.40 -9.11
N PHE A 108 -5.67 -0.37 -9.32
CA PHE A 108 -4.53 0.13 -10.10
C PHE A 108 -4.65 -0.20 -11.59
N SER A 109 -5.25 -1.34 -11.97
CA SER A 109 -5.55 -1.71 -13.36
C SER A 109 -4.39 -1.42 -14.32
N SER A 110 -4.55 -0.50 -15.27
CA SER A 110 -3.53 -0.08 -16.25
C SER A 110 -2.28 0.60 -15.66
N LYS A 111 -2.29 0.98 -14.39
CA LYS A 111 -1.12 1.51 -13.64
C LYS A 111 -0.24 0.39 -13.07
N LEU A 112 -0.78 -0.83 -12.92
CA LEU A 112 0.06 -1.99 -12.65
C LEU A 112 0.93 -2.22 -13.87
N CYS A 113 2.23 -2.29 -13.65
CA CYS A 113 3.14 -2.53 -14.74
C CYS A 113 3.23 -4.02 -15.03
N PRO A 114 3.47 -4.41 -16.29
CA PRO A 114 3.62 -5.81 -16.65
C PRO A 114 4.76 -6.41 -15.83
N ARG A 115 4.51 -7.61 -15.28
CA ARG A 115 5.60 -8.48 -14.89
C ARG A 115 6.19 -9.00 -16.20
N ASP A 116 7.39 -8.56 -16.55
CA ASP A 116 8.16 -9.19 -17.62
C ASP A 116 8.29 -10.70 -17.31
N VAL A 117 8.00 -11.53 -18.29
CA VAL A 117 7.88 -13.00 -18.19
C VAL A 117 9.07 -13.65 -18.88
#